data_AF-A0A4U2G851-F1
#
_entry.id   AF-A0A4U2G851-F1
#
_cell.length_a   1.000
_cell.length_b   1.000
_cell.length_c   1.000
_cell.angle_alpha   90.00
_cell.angle_beta   90.00
_cell.angle_gamma   90.00
#
_symmetry.space_group_name_H-M   'P 1'
#
loop_
_entity.id
_entity.type
_entity.pdbx_description
1 polymer ?
#
loop_
_entity_poly.entity_id
_entity_poly.type
_entity_poly.pdbx_seq_one_letter_code
_entity_poly.pdbx_strand_id
1 'polypeptide(L)' 'MAKRRTNLEWQSLFEQYESSSVTQRAFCEEHGLSLSTFFAKRRQL' A
#
# COMPACT_ATOMS: atom_id res chain seq x y z
N MET A 1 -10.35 8.83 14.72
CA MET A 1 -9.93 7.41 14.61
C MET A 1 -9.36 7.20 13.21
N ALA A 2 -8.05 7.05 13.05
CA ALA A 2 -7.50 6.69 11.73
C ALA A 2 -8.01 5.28 11.38
N LYS A 3 -8.80 5.17 10.31
CA LYS A 3 -9.42 3.92 9.89
C LYS A 3 -8.32 2.92 9.56
N ARG A 4 -8.19 1.85 10.37
CA ARG A 4 -7.23 0.77 10.10
C ARG A 4 -7.68 0.07 8.81
N ARG A 5 -6.84 0.13 7.77
CA ARG A 5 -7.03 -0.64 6.54
C ARG A 5 -6.99 -2.13 6.87
N THR A 6 -7.94 -2.90 6.34
CA THR A 6 -8.01 -4.36 6.51
C THR A 6 -7.00 -5.03 5.58
N ASN A 7 -6.76 -6.33 5.76
CA ASN A 7 -5.84 -7.07 4.88
C ASN A 7 -6.31 -7.09 3.42
N LEU A 8 -7.62 -7.09 3.17
CA LEU A 8 -8.20 -7.01 1.83
C LEU A 8 -7.89 -5.67 1.16
N GLU A 9 -8.01 -4.56 1.91
CA GLU A 9 -7.65 -3.23 1.41
C GLU A 9 -6.16 -3.17 1.05
N TRP A 10 -5.29 -3.83 1.82
CA TRP A 10 -3.87 -3.92 1.52
C TRP A 10 -3.58 -4.76 0.28
N GLN A 11 -4.25 -5.90 0.09
CA GLN A 11 -4.12 -6.70 -1.14
C GLN A 11 -4.53 -5.89 -2.36
N SER A 12 -5.68 -5.20 -2.31
CA SER A 12 -6.12 -4.35 -3.41
C SER A 12 -5.12 -3.23 -3.72
N LEU A 13 -4.47 -2.65 -2.71
CA LEU A 13 -3.40 -1.66 -2.91
C LEU A 13 -2.17 -2.28 -3.58
N PHE A 14 -1.80 -3.52 -3.25
CA PHE A 14 -0.69 -4.20 -3.91
C PHE A 14 -1.02 -4.54 -5.36
N GLU A 15 -2.21 -5.04 -5.65
CA GLU A 15 -2.65 -5.29 -7.03
C GLU A 15 -2.71 -4.01 -7.87
N GLN A 16 -3.23 -2.92 -7.28
CA GLN A 16 -3.20 -1.60 -7.92
C GLN A 16 -1.78 -1.12 -8.17
N TYR A 17 -0.87 -1.32 -7.22
CA TYR A 17 0.54 -0.99 -7.38
C TYR A 17 1.19 -1.84 -8.48
N GLU A 18 0.94 -3.14 -8.55
CA GLU A 18 1.50 -4.02 -9.60
C GLU A 18 0.96 -3.69 -11.00
N SER A 19 -0.31 -3.29 -11.09
CA SER A 19 -0.88 -2.76 -12.32
C SER A 19 -0.39 -1.35 -12.67
N SER A 20 0.18 -0.62 -11.72
CA SER A 20 0.65 0.75 -11.91
C SER A 20 2.15 0.74 -12.23
N SER A 21 2.56 1.37 -13.32
CA SER A 21 3.99 1.52 -13.66
C SER A 21 4.69 2.63 -12.85
N VAL A 22 4.19 2.94 -11.65
CA VAL A 22 4.72 3.99 -10.79
C VAL A 22 5.71 3.42 -9.79
N THR A 23 6.56 4.28 -9.23
CA THR A 23 7.43 3.86 -8.12
C THR A 23 6.63 3.68 -6.84
N GLN A 24 7.09 2.79 -5.95
CA GLN A 24 6.44 2.54 -4.65
C GLN A 24 6.28 3.81 -3.83
N ARG A 25 7.23 4.74 -3.95
CA ARG A 25 7.19 6.03 -3.27
C ARG A 25 6.05 6.89 -3.80
N ALA A 26 5.95 7.05 -5.13
CA ALA A 26 4.86 7.80 -5.76
C ALA A 26 3.49 7.21 -5.41
N PHE A 27 3.36 5.88 -5.46
CA PHE A 27 2.14 5.18 -5.05
C PHE A 27 1.79 5.44 -3.57
N CYS A 28 2.78 5.33 -2.68
CA CYS A 28 2.55 5.59 -1.26
C CYS A 28 2.15 7.05 -1.00
N GLU A 29 2.77 8.02 -1.67
CA GLU A 29 2.41 9.44 -1.56
C GLU A 29 0.98 9.71 -2.05
N GLU A 30 0.59 9.13 -3.19
CA GLU A 30 -0.76 9.27 -3.76
C GLU A 30 -1.85 8.67 -2.86
N HIS A 31 -1.59 7.51 -2.26
CA HIS A 31 -2.54 6.80 -1.39
C HIS A 31 -2.46 7.21 0.10
N GLY A 32 -1.61 8.18 0.45
CA GLY A 32 -1.39 8.63 1.82
C GLY A 32 -0.86 7.52 2.73
N LEU A 33 0.00 6.67 2.19
CA LEU A 33 0.64 5.54 2.87
C LEU A 33 2.07 5.90 3.25
N SER A 34 2.51 5.36 4.38
CA SER A 34 3.93 5.34 4.69
C SER A 34 4.60 4.19 3.95
N LEU A 35 5.71 4.50 3.29
CA LEU A 35 6.58 3.55 2.61
C LEU A 35 7.00 2.39 3.54
N SER A 36 7.32 2.70 4.80
CA SER A 36 7.67 1.69 5.81
C SER A 36 6.51 0.75 6.13
N THR A 37 5.29 1.29 6.23
CA THR A 37 4.08 0.49 6.46
C THR A 37 3.76 -0.39 5.26
N PHE A 38 3.92 0.14 4.05
CA PHE A 38 3.72 -0.62 2.81
C PHE A 38 4.66 -1.82 2.74
N PHE A 39 5.96 -1.64 3.01
CA PHE A 39 6.93 -2.74 3.06
C PHE A 39 6.67 -3.73 4.20
N ALA A 40 6.31 -3.24 5.39
CA ALA A 40 5.98 -4.12 6.50
C ALA A 40 4.76 -4.99 6.17
N LYS A 41 3.72 -4.42 5.54
CA LYS A 41 2.51 -5.15 5.16
C LYS A 41 2.74 -6.12 4.01
N ARG A 42 3.54 -5.74 3.01
CA ARG A 42 3.91 -6.63 1.89
C ARG A 42 4.71 -7.86 2.34
N ARG A 43 5.42 -7.79 3.48
CA ARG A 43 6.13 -8.93 4.06
C ARG A 43 5.27 -9.81 4.97
N GLN A 44 4.15 -9.27 5.46
CA GLN A 44 3.25 -9.96 6.41
C GLN A 44 2.09 -10.68 5.73
N LEU A 45 1.75 -10.28 4.50
CA LEU A 45 0.71 -10.86 3.65
C LEU A 45 1.39 -11.59 2.50
#